data_AF-A0A0D6LX84-F1
#
_entry.id   AF-A0A0D6LX84-F1
#
_cell.length_a   1.000
_cell.length_b   1.000
_cell.length_c   1.000
_cell.angle_alpha   90.00
_cell.angle_beta   90.00
_cell.angle_gamma   90.00
#
_symmetry.space_group_name_H-M   'P 1'
#
loop_
_entity.id
_entity.type
_entity.pdbx_description
1 polymer ?
#
loop_
_entity_poly.entity_id
_entity_poly.type
_entity_poly.pdbx_seq_one_letter_code
_entity_poly.pdbx_strand_id
1 'polypeptide(L)'
;MKKENKMVKMLVLFETPAGYAMFKLQNEKKLKNVDNIYDEFSTAEKAQENLQLVAFKKFKSTADAVECTSSLHEGKMNKTLKKLLKGKVDENEQLAVGDAKLGNLIKAILIKSFAGSLTLHLVECSEHKAQLFDYLKNRMTALAPNLTCLLGELVGARLISHAGSLVSLAKAPASTVQILGAEKALFRALKTKKDTPKYGLIYHAQLITQAPAKLKGKMARKLAAKCALATRIDALADESKGAEVGMECRAGLEAVLRGEQERGPKKISGTSHKHEKYHFKSETFEYDEANDVPKKPVKRKFDDDEAEPTTKRAKIKLETDLSTRVVEVGQHTFRLTDVECYKDNVISEAKMV
;
A
#
# COMPACT_ATOMS: atom_id res chain seq x y z
N MET A 1 56.88 -34.31 16.22
CA MET A 1 55.49 -34.48 16.68
C MET A 1 54.54 -33.91 15.62
N LYS A 2 53.85 -34.78 14.88
CA LYS A 2 52.88 -34.36 13.85
C LYS A 2 51.66 -33.77 14.58
N LYS A 3 51.36 -32.48 14.37
CA LYS A 3 50.07 -31.90 14.76
C LYS A 3 49.01 -32.58 13.89
N GLU A 4 48.25 -33.49 14.50
CA GLU A 4 47.08 -34.09 13.88
C GLU A 4 46.07 -32.98 13.64
N ASN A 5 45.87 -32.57 12.38
CA ASN A 5 44.82 -31.63 12.00
C ASN A 5 43.48 -32.31 12.31
N LYS A 6 42.94 -32.03 13.50
CA LYS A 6 41.64 -32.52 13.93
C LYS A 6 40.59 -31.95 12.97
N MET A 7 40.11 -32.80 12.06
CA MET A 7 39.12 -32.44 11.06
C MET A 7 37.88 -31.92 11.78
N VAL A 8 37.55 -30.64 11.58
CA VAL A 8 36.31 -30.04 12.08
C VAL A 8 35.18 -30.89 11.53
N LYS A 9 34.25 -31.34 12.37
CA LYS A 9 33.09 -32.12 11.92
C LYS A 9 31.93 -31.17 11.67
N MET A 10 31.34 -31.24 10.48
CA MET A 10 30.10 -30.53 10.16
C MET A 10 28.86 -31.40 10.43
N LEU A 11 27.94 -30.86 11.23
CA LEU A 11 26.62 -31.39 11.52
C LEU A 11 25.54 -30.59 10.79
N VAL A 12 24.44 -31.23 10.44
CA VAL A 12 23.28 -30.64 9.79
C VAL A 12 22.04 -30.94 10.64
N LEU A 13 21.38 -29.89 11.13
CA LEU A 13 20.09 -30.00 11.82
C LEU A 13 18.96 -29.89 10.80
N PHE A 14 18.10 -30.91 10.78
CA PHE A 14 16.92 -30.97 9.93
C PHE A 14 15.65 -31.16 10.77
N GLU A 15 14.61 -30.42 10.41
CA GLU A 15 13.33 -30.44 11.09
C GLU A 15 12.33 -31.26 10.27
N THR A 16 11.65 -32.18 10.94
CA THR A 16 10.63 -33.03 10.32
C THR A 16 9.35 -32.98 11.15
N PRO A 17 8.17 -33.27 10.56
CA PRO A 17 6.92 -33.39 11.31
C PRO A 17 6.99 -34.43 12.45
N ALA A 18 7.90 -35.41 12.34
CA ALA A 18 8.11 -36.43 13.35
C ALA A 18 9.07 -36.01 14.47
N GLY A 19 9.92 -34.99 14.26
CA GLY A 19 10.93 -34.56 15.22
C GLY A 19 12.16 -33.89 14.61
N TYR A 20 13.22 -33.78 15.40
CA TYR A 20 14.49 -33.18 14.99
C TYR A 20 15.51 -34.26 14.63
N ALA A 21 16.09 -34.16 13.43
CA ALA A 21 17.15 -35.03 12.95
C ALA A 21 18.48 -34.27 12.91
N MET A 22 19.54 -34.92 13.39
CA MET A 22 20.91 -34.44 13.29
C MET A 22 21.71 -35.38 12.43
N PHE A 23 22.28 -34.85 11.35
CA PHE A 23 23.15 -35.59 10.44
C PHE A 23 24.58 -35.10 10.57
N LYS A 24 25.54 -35.98 10.34
CA LYS A 24 26.95 -35.65 10.14
C LYS A 24 27.24 -35.71 8.65
N LEU A 25 27.87 -34.66 8.14
CA LEU A 25 28.33 -34.62 6.78
C LEU A 25 29.67 -35.37 6.68
N GLN A 26 29.73 -36.36 5.78
CA GLN A 26 30.96 -37.14 5.56
C GLN A 26 31.95 -36.44 4.63
N ASN A 27 31.43 -35.69 3.64
CA ASN A 27 32.25 -35.13 2.56
C ASN A 27 32.11 -33.60 2.45
N GLU A 28 32.86 -32.88 3.28
CA GLU A 28 32.81 -31.40 3.36
C GLU A 28 33.33 -30.71 2.09
N LYS A 29 34.19 -31.38 1.31
CA LYS A 29 34.79 -30.80 0.09
C LYS A 29 33.74 -30.48 -0.97
N LYS A 30 32.61 -31.20 -0.97
CA LYS A 30 31.52 -31.03 -1.95
C LYS A 30 30.67 -29.79 -1.72
N LEU A 31 30.72 -29.18 -0.52
CA LEU A 31 30.01 -27.93 -0.21
C LEU A 31 30.58 -26.68 -0.91
N LYS A 32 31.78 -26.78 -1.50
CA LYS A 32 32.41 -25.65 -2.20
C LYS A 32 31.79 -25.37 -3.58
N ASN A 33 31.11 -26.36 -4.17
CA ASN A 33 30.43 -26.23 -5.46
C ASN A 33 28.92 -26.17 -5.23
N VAL A 34 28.40 -24.97 -4.94
CA VAL A 34 27.01 -24.74 -4.53
C VAL A 34 26.00 -25.10 -5.63
N ASP A 35 26.38 -24.93 -6.90
CA ASP A 35 25.45 -25.05 -8.03
C ASP A 35 24.91 -26.48 -8.27
N ASN A 36 25.66 -27.51 -7.88
CA ASN A 36 25.33 -28.92 -8.16
C ASN A 36 24.97 -29.74 -6.90
N ILE A 37 24.80 -29.08 -5.75
CA ILE A 37 24.50 -29.77 -4.47
C ILE A 37 23.23 -30.61 -4.57
N TYR A 38 22.23 -30.17 -5.33
CA TYR A 38 20.94 -30.86 -5.45
C TYR A 38 21.07 -32.29 -6.02
N ASP A 39 21.96 -32.49 -6.99
CA ASP A 39 22.12 -33.79 -7.67
C ASP A 39 22.68 -34.88 -6.75
N GLU A 40 23.43 -34.48 -5.72
CA GLU A 40 24.01 -35.33 -4.68
C GLU A 40 22.97 -35.81 -3.66
N PHE A 41 21.78 -35.20 -3.63
CA PHE A 41 20.66 -35.55 -2.75
C PHE A 41 19.41 -36.02 -3.53
N SER A 42 19.55 -36.26 -4.83
CA SER A 42 18.46 -36.69 -5.72
C SER A 42 17.97 -38.12 -5.44
N THR A 43 18.85 -39.03 -5.01
CA THR A 43 18.51 -40.41 -4.64
C THR A 43 18.94 -40.73 -3.22
N ALA A 44 18.26 -41.71 -2.60
CA ALA A 44 18.54 -42.13 -1.23
C ALA A 44 19.95 -42.70 -1.08
N GLU A 45 20.48 -43.42 -2.08
CA GLU A 45 21.83 -43.98 -2.00
C GLU A 45 22.89 -42.86 -1.97
N LYS A 46 22.79 -41.87 -2.86
CA LYS A 46 23.71 -40.71 -2.90
C LYS A 46 23.64 -39.88 -1.62
N ALA A 47 22.44 -39.70 -1.07
CA ALA A 47 22.27 -39.00 0.20
C ALA A 47 22.94 -39.76 1.36
N GLN A 48 22.87 -41.09 1.38
CA GLN A 48 23.48 -41.93 2.41
C GLN A 48 25.01 -41.96 2.35
N GLU A 49 25.60 -41.82 1.15
CA GLU A 49 27.05 -41.64 1.00
C GLU A 49 27.54 -40.33 1.62
N ASN A 50 26.74 -39.27 1.54
CA ASN A 50 27.12 -37.93 1.95
C ASN A 50 26.71 -37.60 3.41
N LEU A 51 25.62 -38.18 3.92
CA LEU A 51 25.05 -37.90 5.24
C LEU A 51 24.95 -39.16 6.10
N GLN A 52 25.40 -39.06 7.34
CA GLN A 52 25.20 -40.08 8.37
C GLN A 52 24.26 -39.55 9.46
N LEU A 53 23.16 -40.26 9.75
CA LEU A 53 22.28 -39.90 10.86
C LEU A 53 23.02 -40.11 12.20
N VAL A 54 23.13 -39.04 13.01
CA VAL A 54 23.77 -39.06 14.33
C VAL A 54 22.74 -39.20 15.44
N ALA A 55 21.64 -38.47 15.34
CA ALA A 55 20.60 -38.48 16.35
C ALA A 55 19.26 -38.12 15.73
N PHE A 56 18.20 -38.78 16.21
CA PHE A 56 16.83 -38.43 15.87
C PHE A 56 16.02 -38.30 17.15
N LYS A 57 15.44 -37.12 17.38
CA LYS A 57 14.60 -36.85 18.55
C LYS A 57 13.16 -36.65 18.10
N LYS A 58 12.38 -37.72 18.24
CA LYS A 58 10.93 -37.72 17.98
C LYS A 58 10.17 -36.85 18.97
N PHE A 59 9.11 -36.20 18.49
CA PHE A 59 8.10 -35.59 19.36
C PHE A 59 7.34 -36.65 20.15
N LYS A 60 6.93 -36.31 21.37
CA LYS A 60 6.23 -37.28 22.24
C LYS A 60 4.77 -37.47 21.84
N SER A 61 4.13 -36.41 21.38
CA SER A 61 2.73 -36.37 21.00
C SER A 61 2.50 -35.30 19.94
N THR A 62 1.35 -35.33 19.29
CA THR A 62 0.94 -34.29 18.34
C THR A 62 0.90 -32.91 19.00
N ALA A 63 0.50 -32.83 20.28
CA ALA A 63 0.50 -31.58 21.02
C ALA A 63 1.92 -31.01 21.21
N ASP A 64 2.88 -31.85 21.57
CA ASP A 64 4.31 -31.48 21.69
C ASP A 64 4.89 -31.00 20.35
N ALA A 65 4.50 -31.66 19.25
CA ALA A 65 4.91 -31.25 17.90
C ALA A 65 4.40 -29.85 17.54
N VAL A 66 3.13 -29.55 17.83
CA VAL A 66 2.52 -28.24 17.57
C VAL A 66 3.15 -27.16 18.46
N GLU A 67 3.39 -27.44 19.73
CA GLU A 67 4.04 -26.51 20.66
C GLU A 67 5.49 -26.19 20.24
N CYS A 68 6.26 -27.22 19.85
CA CYS A 68 7.61 -27.07 19.33
C CYS A 68 7.63 -26.20 18.06
N THR A 69 6.70 -26.45 17.14
CA THR A 69 6.59 -25.73 15.86
C THR A 69 6.17 -24.27 16.07
N SER A 70 5.18 -24.01 16.93
CA SER A 70 4.73 -22.66 17.26
C SER A 70 5.84 -21.86 17.95
N SER A 71 6.52 -22.47 18.92
CA SER A 71 7.64 -21.84 19.62
C SER A 71 8.74 -21.45 18.63
N LEU A 72 9.07 -22.33 17.69
CA LEU A 72 10.06 -22.06 16.67
C LEU A 72 9.65 -20.90 15.75
N HIS A 73 8.39 -20.87 15.32
CA HIS A 73 7.84 -19.80 14.49
C HIS A 73 7.90 -18.43 15.18
N GLU A 74 7.63 -18.42 16.49
CA GLU A 74 7.77 -17.24 17.36
C GLU A 74 9.23 -16.87 17.68
N GLY A 75 10.20 -17.67 17.24
CA GLY A 75 11.61 -17.44 17.52
C GLY A 75 12.02 -17.79 18.95
N LYS A 76 11.41 -18.82 19.55
CA LYS A 76 11.76 -19.35 20.88
C LYS A 76 12.24 -20.78 20.76
N MET A 77 13.35 -21.10 21.43
CA MET A 77 13.92 -22.45 21.40
C MET A 77 13.28 -23.38 22.44
N ASN A 78 12.69 -24.49 21.97
CA ASN A 78 12.06 -25.51 22.81
C ASN A 78 13.09 -26.34 23.62
N LYS A 79 12.67 -26.85 24.79
CA LYS A 79 13.47 -27.73 25.68
C LYS A 79 13.98 -28.99 24.97
N THR A 80 13.19 -29.58 24.08
CA THR A 80 13.57 -30.79 23.33
C THR A 80 14.76 -30.52 22.41
N LEU A 81 14.74 -29.40 21.68
CA LEU A 81 15.85 -28.98 20.82
C LEU A 81 17.09 -28.59 21.64
N LYS A 82 16.91 -27.87 22.76
CA LYS A 82 18.02 -27.54 23.69
C LYS A 82 18.76 -28.78 24.18
N LYS A 83 18.03 -29.84 24.55
CA LYS A 83 18.61 -31.11 24.99
C LYS A 83 19.37 -31.83 23.88
N LEU A 84 18.83 -31.79 22.65
CA LEU A 84 19.50 -32.39 21.49
C LEU A 84 20.83 -31.69 21.19
N LEU A 85 20.82 -30.36 21.14
CA LEU A 85 22.01 -29.55 20.85
C LEU A 85 23.10 -29.74 21.91
N LYS A 86 22.76 -29.60 23.20
CA LYS A 86 23.72 -29.78 24.30
C LYS A 86 24.31 -31.19 24.41
N GLY A 87 23.59 -32.21 23.93
CA GLY A 87 24.03 -33.60 24.04
C GLY A 87 24.81 -34.12 22.85
N LYS A 88 24.81 -33.41 21.72
CA LYS A 88 25.34 -33.92 20.44
C LYS A 88 26.22 -32.95 19.65
N VAL A 89 26.27 -31.68 20.04
CA VAL A 89 27.11 -30.67 19.38
C VAL A 89 28.21 -30.27 20.34
N ASP A 90 29.45 -30.62 20.02
CA ASP A 90 30.62 -30.18 20.77
C ASP A 90 31.06 -28.76 20.35
N GLU A 91 31.80 -28.05 21.21
CA GLU A 91 32.26 -26.67 20.97
C GLU A 91 33.12 -26.48 19.70
N ASN A 92 33.65 -27.57 19.14
CA ASN A 92 34.53 -27.57 17.97
C ASN A 92 33.84 -28.10 16.69
N GLU A 93 32.52 -28.33 16.71
CA GLU A 93 31.76 -28.86 15.57
C GLU A 93 30.90 -27.78 14.91
N GLN A 94 30.86 -27.74 13.57
CA GLN A 94 30.01 -26.78 12.86
C GLN A 94 28.58 -27.30 12.77
N LEU A 95 27.59 -26.42 12.91
CA LEU A 95 26.18 -26.78 12.74
C LEU A 95 25.54 -26.00 11.60
N ALA A 96 25.07 -26.70 10.58
CA ALA A 96 24.24 -26.16 9.51
C ALA A 96 22.75 -26.24 9.89
N VAL A 97 22.03 -25.15 9.63
CA VAL A 97 20.60 -24.99 9.95
C VAL A 97 19.91 -24.37 8.75
N GLY A 98 18.75 -24.92 8.35
CA GLY A 98 18.01 -24.45 7.17
C GLY A 98 17.27 -23.11 7.36
N ASP A 99 16.93 -22.75 8.60
CA ASP A 99 16.25 -21.49 8.93
C ASP A 99 17.22 -20.50 9.60
N ALA A 100 17.33 -19.31 9.02
CA ALA A 100 18.13 -18.20 9.53
C ALA A 100 17.70 -17.75 10.94
N LYS A 101 16.40 -17.75 11.24
CA LYS A 101 15.88 -17.37 12.56
C LYS A 101 16.35 -18.36 13.63
N LEU A 102 16.26 -19.65 13.33
CA LEU A 102 16.73 -20.71 14.21
C LEU A 102 18.25 -20.67 14.40
N GLY A 103 18.99 -20.41 13.32
CA GLY A 103 20.44 -20.21 13.38
C GLY A 103 20.82 -19.11 14.36
N ASN A 104 20.12 -17.96 14.34
CA ASN A 104 20.38 -16.85 15.26
C ASN A 104 20.06 -17.19 16.72
N LEU A 105 19.00 -17.95 16.98
CA LEU A 105 18.66 -18.40 18.33
C LEU A 105 19.66 -19.41 18.89
N ILE A 106 20.14 -20.32 18.04
CA ILE A 106 21.20 -21.26 18.41
C ILE A 106 22.49 -20.51 18.68
N LYS A 107 22.85 -19.54 17.83
CA LYS A 107 23.98 -18.64 18.09
C LYS A 107 23.83 -17.97 19.47
N ALA A 108 22.73 -17.27 19.72
CA ALA A 108 22.53 -16.53 20.97
C ALA A 108 22.66 -17.41 22.24
N ILE A 109 22.34 -18.70 22.16
CA ILE A 109 22.38 -19.65 23.29
C ILE A 109 23.73 -20.40 23.37
N LEU A 110 24.44 -20.56 22.26
CA LEU A 110 25.62 -21.44 22.13
C LEU A 110 26.92 -20.67 21.83
N ILE A 111 26.89 -19.35 21.62
CA ILE A 111 28.10 -18.54 21.43
C ILE A 111 28.86 -18.40 22.76
N LYS A 112 29.82 -19.31 22.97
CA LYS A 112 31.19 -18.89 23.28
C LYS A 112 32.18 -19.21 22.16
N SER A 113 31.82 -20.12 21.24
CA SER A 113 32.69 -20.52 20.15
C SER A 113 31.81 -20.93 18.96
N PHE A 114 31.70 -20.08 17.93
CA PHE A 114 31.65 -20.51 16.52
C PHE A 114 31.60 -19.28 15.60
N ALA A 115 32.76 -18.89 15.08
CA ALA A 115 32.90 -18.00 13.94
C ALA A 115 33.18 -18.89 12.71
N GLY A 116 32.15 -19.11 11.89
CA GLY A 116 32.27 -19.79 10.60
C GLY A 116 31.91 -18.85 9.46
N SER A 117 32.64 -18.96 8.34
CA SER A 117 32.49 -18.15 7.12
C SER A 117 31.03 -18.03 6.63
N LEU A 118 30.21 -19.09 6.73
CA LEU A 118 28.80 -19.03 6.31
C LEU A 118 27.93 -18.10 7.20
N THR A 119 28.20 -18.05 8.50
CA THR A 119 27.46 -17.18 9.42
C THR A 119 27.87 -15.72 9.28
N LEU A 120 29.11 -15.45 8.86
CA LEU A 120 29.56 -14.12 8.48
C LEU A 120 28.89 -13.68 7.18
N HIS A 121 28.86 -14.53 6.15
CA HIS A 121 28.17 -14.22 4.89
C HIS A 121 26.67 -13.98 5.06
N LEU A 122 26.00 -14.65 6.03
CA LEU A 122 24.59 -14.40 6.33
C LEU A 122 24.39 -13.02 6.98
N VAL A 123 25.23 -12.66 7.94
CA VAL A 123 25.22 -11.34 8.59
C VAL A 123 25.54 -10.26 7.58
N GLU A 124 26.56 -10.46 6.76
CA GLU A 124 26.96 -9.57 5.67
C GLU A 124 25.84 -9.43 4.62
N CYS A 125 25.17 -10.51 4.22
CA CYS A 125 23.99 -10.44 3.34
C CYS A 125 22.84 -9.65 3.97
N SER A 126 22.67 -9.72 5.30
CA SER A 126 21.65 -8.95 6.01
C SER A 126 22.00 -7.46 6.05
N GLU A 127 23.27 -7.14 6.31
CA GLU A 127 23.78 -5.76 6.29
C GLU A 127 23.71 -5.18 4.87
N HIS A 128 24.09 -5.94 3.83
CA HIS A 128 23.93 -5.54 2.43
C HIS A 128 22.48 -5.29 2.05
N LYS A 129 21.52 -6.09 2.56
CA LYS A 129 20.09 -5.82 2.35
C LYS A 129 19.65 -4.50 2.99
N ALA A 130 20.12 -4.19 4.19
CA ALA A 130 19.83 -2.92 4.85
C ALA A 130 20.44 -1.73 4.06
N GLN A 131 21.70 -1.85 3.64
CA GLN A 131 22.37 -0.84 2.81
C GLN A 131 21.66 -0.63 1.46
N LEU A 132 21.21 -1.71 0.80
CA LEU A 132 20.44 -1.63 -0.44
C LEU A 132 19.07 -0.96 -0.23
N PHE A 133 18.44 -1.19 0.92
CA PHE A 133 17.18 -0.53 1.26
C PHE A 133 17.37 0.98 1.45
N ASP A 134 18.42 1.39 2.17
CA ASP A 134 18.75 2.81 2.35
C ASP A 134 19.14 3.47 1.02
N TYR A 135 19.93 2.77 0.19
CA TYR A 135 20.24 3.22 -1.17
C TYR A 135 18.97 3.41 -2.01
N LEU A 136 18.05 2.44 -1.98
CA LEU A 136 16.78 2.52 -2.70
C LEU A 136 15.93 3.70 -2.20
N LYS A 137 15.85 3.92 -0.88
CA LYS A 137 15.12 5.03 -0.28
C LYS A 137 15.65 6.39 -0.74
N ASN A 138 16.97 6.57 -0.69
CA ASN A 138 17.62 7.81 -1.14
C ASN A 138 17.43 8.03 -2.63
N ARG A 139 17.61 6.98 -3.45
CA ARG A 139 17.40 7.05 -4.90
C ARG A 139 15.97 7.35 -5.28
N MET A 140 15.01 6.72 -4.60
CA MET A 140 13.58 6.94 -4.88
C MET A 140 13.16 8.37 -4.52
N THR A 141 13.65 8.88 -3.39
CA THR A 141 13.36 10.27 -2.96
C THR A 141 13.94 11.29 -3.95
N ALA A 142 15.12 11.00 -4.53
CA ALA A 142 15.73 11.86 -5.54
C ALA A 142 15.04 11.77 -6.91
N LEU A 143 14.58 10.58 -7.34
CA LEU A 143 14.00 10.38 -8.68
C LEU A 143 12.49 10.63 -8.75
N ALA A 144 11.75 10.24 -7.71
CA ALA A 144 10.29 10.29 -7.71
C ALA A 144 9.76 10.65 -6.31
N PRO A 145 10.00 11.89 -5.84
CA PRO A 145 9.56 12.33 -4.52
C PRO A 145 8.04 12.29 -4.36
N ASN A 146 7.28 12.70 -5.38
CA ASN A 146 5.81 12.78 -5.27
C ASN A 146 5.18 11.37 -5.23
N LEU A 147 5.67 10.44 -6.06
CA LEU A 147 5.23 9.05 -6.03
C LEU A 147 5.56 8.37 -4.69
N THR A 148 6.72 8.69 -4.11
CA THR A 148 7.16 8.19 -2.79
C THR A 148 6.22 8.63 -1.69
N CYS A 149 5.83 9.91 -1.65
CA CYS A 149 4.87 10.42 -0.66
C CYS A 149 3.52 9.68 -0.72
N LEU A 150 3.07 9.25 -1.90
CA LEU A 150 1.78 8.58 -2.08
C LEU A 150 1.81 7.08 -1.75
N LEU A 151 2.81 6.34 -2.25
CA LEU A 151 2.83 4.87 -2.19
C LEU A 151 3.86 4.31 -1.20
N GLY A 152 4.88 5.08 -0.84
CA GLY A 152 6.10 4.62 -0.17
C GLY A 152 7.15 4.10 -1.16
N GLU A 153 8.39 3.97 -0.68
CA GLU A 153 9.58 3.71 -1.47
C GLU A 153 9.53 2.32 -2.15
N LEU A 154 9.16 1.29 -1.38
CA LEU A 154 9.12 -0.09 -1.86
C LEU A 154 8.03 -0.33 -2.91
N VAL A 155 6.83 0.20 -2.66
CA VAL A 155 5.69 0.03 -3.56
C VAL A 155 5.91 0.86 -4.82
N GLY A 156 6.44 2.09 -4.69
CA GLY A 156 6.84 2.94 -5.82
C GLY A 156 7.90 2.28 -6.70
N ALA A 157 8.95 1.72 -6.10
CA ALA A 157 10.00 0.98 -6.82
C ALA A 157 9.45 -0.19 -7.62
N ARG A 158 8.57 -0.98 -7.00
CA ARG A 158 7.94 -2.13 -7.65
C ARG A 158 7.05 -1.71 -8.81
N LEU A 159 6.34 -0.59 -8.67
CA LEU A 159 5.47 -0.03 -9.71
C LEU A 159 6.29 0.41 -10.94
N ILE A 160 7.41 1.11 -10.72
CA ILE A 160 8.32 1.56 -11.78
C ILE A 160 8.97 0.37 -12.47
N SER A 161 9.46 -0.61 -11.69
CA SER A 161 10.09 -1.82 -12.22
C SER A 161 9.13 -2.61 -13.11
N HIS A 162 7.87 -2.77 -12.71
CA HIS A 162 6.87 -3.48 -13.50
C HIS A 162 6.46 -2.72 -14.77
N ALA A 163 6.48 -1.39 -14.73
CA ALA A 163 6.26 -0.55 -15.91
C ALA A 163 7.48 -0.47 -16.85
N GLY A 164 8.65 -0.93 -16.40
CA GLY A 164 9.93 -0.90 -17.10
C GLY A 164 10.73 0.40 -16.92
N SER A 165 10.07 1.55 -16.87
CA SER A 165 10.71 2.85 -16.61
C SER A 165 9.75 3.87 -16.00
N LEU A 166 10.30 4.92 -15.38
CA LEU A 166 9.49 6.01 -14.82
C LEU A 166 8.68 6.74 -15.91
N VAL A 167 9.28 6.93 -17.10
CA VAL A 167 8.63 7.56 -18.25
C VAL A 167 7.52 6.67 -18.82
N SER A 168 7.71 5.36 -18.87
CA SER A 168 6.67 4.40 -19.28
C SER A 168 5.47 4.45 -18.33
N LEU A 169 5.76 4.51 -17.03
CA LEU A 169 4.73 4.66 -16.00
C LEU A 169 3.98 6.00 -16.11
N ALA A 170 4.67 7.10 -16.43
CA ALA A 170 4.05 8.41 -16.64
C ALA A 170 3.07 8.42 -17.84
N LYS A 171 3.36 7.65 -18.89
CA LYS A 171 2.47 7.48 -20.06
C LYS A 171 1.25 6.61 -19.74
N ALA A 172 1.33 5.75 -18.72
CA ALA A 172 0.21 4.89 -18.34
C ALA A 172 -1.00 5.70 -17.84
N PRO A 173 -2.23 5.30 -18.20
CA PRO A 173 -3.43 5.89 -17.63
C PRO A 173 -3.69 5.38 -16.21
N ALA A 174 -4.49 6.13 -15.44
CA ALA A 174 -4.81 5.79 -14.05
C ALA A 174 -5.45 4.39 -13.89
N SER A 175 -6.27 3.96 -14.85
CA SER A 175 -6.88 2.62 -14.85
C SER A 175 -5.84 1.49 -14.98
N THR A 176 -4.80 1.70 -15.79
CA THR A 176 -3.68 0.76 -15.90
C THR A 176 -2.86 0.73 -14.63
N VAL A 177 -2.53 1.90 -14.05
CA VAL A 177 -1.81 2.00 -12.77
C VAL A 177 -2.58 1.31 -11.64
N GLN A 178 -3.91 1.38 -11.66
CA GLN A 178 -4.76 0.73 -10.65
C GLN A 178 -4.59 -0.80 -10.63
N ILE A 179 -4.48 -1.43 -11.79
CA ILE A 179 -4.45 -2.89 -11.96
C ILE A 179 -3.07 -3.46 -12.25
N LEU A 180 -2.05 -2.59 -12.27
CA LEU A 180 -0.67 -2.96 -12.56
C LEU A 180 -0.19 -4.04 -11.57
N GLY A 181 0.36 -5.14 -12.08
CA GLY A 181 0.73 -6.37 -11.35
C GLY A 181 -0.39 -7.41 -11.19
N ALA A 182 -1.64 -7.10 -11.55
CA ALA A 182 -2.78 -8.02 -11.56
C ALA A 182 -3.25 -8.38 -12.98
N GLU A 183 -2.43 -8.13 -14.00
CA GLU A 183 -2.81 -8.26 -15.42
C GLU A 183 -3.18 -9.70 -15.77
N LYS A 184 -2.43 -10.69 -15.29
CA LYS A 184 -2.73 -12.11 -15.53
C LYS A 184 -4.11 -12.51 -14.98
N ALA A 185 -4.46 -12.00 -13.80
CA ALA A 185 -5.76 -12.25 -13.19
C ALA A 185 -6.88 -11.50 -13.93
N LEU A 186 -6.62 -10.27 -14.37
CA LEU A 186 -7.52 -9.48 -15.20
C LEU A 186 -7.85 -10.20 -16.52
N PHE A 187 -6.83 -10.60 -17.28
CA PHE A 187 -7.03 -11.26 -18.57
C PHE A 187 -7.72 -12.62 -18.42
N ARG A 188 -7.43 -13.36 -17.34
CA ARG A 188 -8.15 -14.60 -17.02
C ARG A 188 -9.63 -14.34 -16.74
N ALA A 189 -9.93 -13.35 -15.91
CA ALA A 189 -11.30 -12.99 -15.55
C ALA A 189 -12.11 -12.55 -16.79
N LEU A 190 -11.52 -11.74 -17.67
CA LEU A 190 -12.13 -11.30 -18.92
C LEU A 190 -12.46 -12.49 -19.85
N LYS A 191 -11.54 -13.44 -20.01
CA LYS A 191 -11.78 -14.66 -20.80
C LYS A 191 -12.88 -15.53 -20.22
N THR A 192 -12.93 -15.66 -18.90
CA THR A 192 -13.93 -16.51 -18.21
C THR A 192 -15.23 -15.79 -17.85
N LYS A 193 -15.40 -14.52 -18.23
CA LYS A 193 -16.51 -13.64 -17.82
C LYS A 193 -16.76 -13.65 -16.29
N LYS A 194 -15.68 -13.69 -15.51
CA LYS A 194 -15.70 -13.62 -14.04
C LYS A 194 -15.37 -12.19 -13.58
N ASP A 195 -15.54 -11.94 -12.29
CA ASP A 195 -15.20 -10.65 -11.68
C ASP A 195 -13.72 -10.29 -11.88
N THR A 196 -13.49 -9.06 -12.34
CA THR A 196 -12.15 -8.52 -12.56
C THR A 196 -11.52 -8.03 -11.25
N PRO A 197 -10.20 -8.13 -11.10
CA PRO A 197 -9.50 -7.59 -9.94
C PRO A 197 -9.63 -6.06 -9.89
N LYS A 198 -9.84 -5.53 -8.67
CA LYS A 198 -10.06 -4.09 -8.45
C LYS A 198 -8.76 -3.30 -8.21
N TYR A 199 -7.65 -3.98 -7.92
CA TYR A 199 -6.37 -3.37 -7.60
C TYR A 199 -5.23 -4.37 -7.88
N GLY A 200 -4.03 -3.85 -8.17
CA GLY A 200 -2.79 -4.62 -8.29
C GLY A 200 -1.78 -4.28 -7.20
N LEU A 201 -0.56 -3.91 -7.59
CA LEU A 201 0.56 -3.59 -6.69
C LEU A 201 0.25 -2.48 -5.69
N ILE A 202 -0.57 -1.51 -6.10
CA ILE A 202 -0.99 -0.38 -5.24
C ILE A 202 -1.77 -0.83 -4.00
N TYR A 203 -2.29 -2.07 -3.95
CA TYR A 203 -2.99 -2.60 -2.77
C TYR A 203 -2.14 -2.56 -1.50
N HIS A 204 -0.82 -2.68 -1.63
CA HIS A 204 0.12 -2.64 -0.51
C HIS A 204 0.46 -1.23 -0.02
N ALA A 205 -0.11 -0.18 -0.63
CA ALA A 205 0.06 1.18 -0.16
C ALA A 205 -0.69 1.40 1.17
N GLN A 206 -0.07 2.16 2.07
CA GLN A 206 -0.57 2.43 3.43
C GLN A 206 -2.03 2.90 3.44
N LEU A 207 -2.38 3.86 2.58
CA LEU A 207 -3.71 4.46 2.48
C LEU A 207 -4.82 3.44 2.12
N ILE A 208 -4.49 2.41 1.33
CA ILE A 208 -5.47 1.37 0.95
C ILE A 208 -5.53 0.28 2.01
N THR A 209 -4.40 -0.09 2.60
CA THR A 209 -4.36 -1.09 3.67
C THR A 209 -5.13 -0.65 4.92
N GLN A 210 -5.10 0.64 5.25
CA GLN A 210 -5.84 1.22 6.37
C GLN A 210 -7.35 1.38 6.10
N ALA A 211 -7.76 1.43 4.83
CA ALA A 211 -9.16 1.61 4.48
C ALA A 211 -10.00 0.34 4.73
N PRO A 212 -11.27 0.46 5.17
CA PRO A 212 -12.16 -0.68 5.36
C PRO A 212 -12.48 -1.35 4.01
N ALA A 213 -12.74 -2.66 4.02
CA ALA A 213 -12.86 -3.49 2.80
C ALA A 213 -13.83 -2.93 1.74
N LYS A 214 -14.94 -2.31 2.16
CA LYS A 214 -15.93 -1.67 1.27
C LYS A 214 -15.37 -0.45 0.53
N LEU A 215 -14.46 0.30 1.15
CA LEU A 215 -13.88 1.53 0.59
C LEU A 215 -12.58 1.28 -0.18
N LYS A 216 -11.90 0.14 0.02
CA LYS A 216 -10.62 -0.18 -0.63
C LYS A 216 -10.64 0.00 -2.15
N GLY A 217 -11.71 -0.42 -2.84
CA GLY A 217 -11.83 -0.24 -4.29
C GLY A 217 -12.00 1.22 -4.73
N LYS A 218 -12.76 2.02 -3.97
CA LYS A 218 -12.91 3.46 -4.22
C LYS A 218 -11.59 4.20 -3.99
N MET A 219 -10.90 3.87 -2.89
CA MET A 219 -9.60 4.45 -2.55
C MET A 219 -8.52 4.05 -3.56
N ALA A 220 -8.48 2.79 -4.01
CA ALA A 220 -7.55 2.34 -5.02
C ALA A 220 -7.67 3.13 -6.33
N ARG A 221 -8.90 3.41 -6.78
CA ARG A 221 -9.13 4.24 -7.98
C ARG A 221 -8.65 5.68 -7.78
N LYS A 222 -8.97 6.29 -6.63
CA LYS A 222 -8.55 7.68 -6.31
C LYS A 222 -7.03 7.78 -6.18
N LEU A 223 -6.40 6.83 -5.50
CA LEU A 223 -4.95 6.76 -5.33
C LEU A 223 -4.26 6.56 -6.68
N ALA A 224 -4.73 5.65 -7.53
CA ALA A 224 -4.15 5.42 -8.85
C ALA A 224 -4.20 6.68 -9.74
N ALA A 225 -5.29 7.45 -9.67
CA ALA A 225 -5.40 8.73 -10.38
C ALA A 225 -4.37 9.76 -9.89
N LYS A 226 -4.19 9.89 -8.57
CA LYS A 226 -3.19 10.78 -7.99
C LYS A 226 -1.76 10.30 -8.25
N CYS A 227 -1.52 8.99 -8.22
CA CYS A 227 -0.23 8.40 -8.57
C CYS A 227 0.12 8.68 -10.03
N ALA A 228 -0.80 8.48 -10.98
CA ALA A 228 -0.54 8.76 -12.39
C ALA A 228 -0.20 10.23 -12.64
N LEU A 229 -0.82 11.17 -11.91
CA LEU A 229 -0.46 12.59 -11.98
C LEU A 229 0.91 12.87 -11.34
N ALA A 230 1.16 12.33 -10.14
CA ALA A 230 2.43 12.48 -9.44
C ALA A 230 3.61 11.93 -10.26
N THR A 231 3.47 10.74 -10.86
CA THR A 231 4.51 10.15 -11.71
C THR A 231 4.81 11.03 -12.92
N ARG A 232 3.80 11.70 -13.51
CA ARG A 232 4.03 12.60 -14.65
C ARG A 232 4.79 13.85 -14.24
N ILE A 233 4.53 14.36 -13.05
CA ILE A 233 5.30 15.48 -12.48
C ILE A 233 6.73 15.02 -12.23
N ASP A 234 6.92 13.90 -11.55
CA ASP A 234 8.26 13.35 -11.25
C ASP A 234 9.06 13.02 -12.53
N ALA A 235 8.40 12.58 -13.60
CA ALA A 235 9.08 12.16 -14.84
C ALA A 235 9.33 13.29 -15.85
N LEU A 236 8.48 14.32 -15.88
CA LEU A 236 8.44 15.31 -16.96
C LEU A 236 8.55 16.76 -16.50
N ALA A 237 8.32 17.06 -15.21
CA ALA A 237 8.46 18.41 -14.70
C ALA A 237 9.89 18.68 -14.27
N ASP A 238 10.28 19.96 -14.31
CA ASP A 238 11.56 20.40 -13.74
C ASP A 238 11.59 20.18 -12.22
N GLU A 239 12.78 19.93 -11.67
CA GLU A 239 13.01 19.59 -10.24
C GLU A 239 12.51 20.66 -9.25
N SER A 240 12.12 21.85 -9.75
CA SER A 240 11.62 23.00 -8.96
C SER A 240 10.41 22.71 -8.09
N LYS A 241 9.54 21.74 -8.45
CA LYS A 241 8.28 21.46 -7.72
C LYS A 241 8.44 20.51 -6.53
N GLY A 242 9.60 19.86 -6.39
CA GLY A 242 9.90 18.97 -5.27
C GLY A 242 8.79 17.97 -4.95
N ALA A 243 8.56 17.74 -3.65
CA ALA A 243 7.57 16.77 -3.12
C ALA A 243 6.21 17.39 -2.73
N GLU A 244 6.03 18.69 -2.94
CA GLU A 244 4.88 19.46 -2.41
C GLU A 244 3.55 18.91 -2.94
N VAL A 245 3.47 18.67 -4.25
CA VAL A 245 2.26 18.16 -4.90
C VAL A 245 1.89 16.76 -4.37
N GLY A 246 2.88 15.93 -4.09
CA GLY A 246 2.70 14.61 -3.49
C GLY A 246 2.10 14.69 -2.08
N MET A 247 2.57 15.64 -1.27
CA MET A 247 2.06 15.88 0.09
C MET A 247 0.61 16.39 0.07
N GLU A 248 0.29 17.36 -0.78
CA GLU A 248 -1.08 17.87 -0.94
C GLU A 248 -2.04 16.76 -1.40
N CYS A 249 -1.62 15.98 -2.41
CA CYS A 249 -2.42 14.87 -2.91
C CYS A 249 -2.65 13.81 -1.83
N ARG A 250 -1.64 13.53 -0.99
CA ARG A 250 -1.77 12.60 0.13
C ARG A 250 -2.77 13.11 1.16
N ALA A 251 -2.62 14.37 1.61
CA ALA A 251 -3.53 14.99 2.57
C ALA A 251 -4.99 14.98 2.08
N GLY A 252 -5.21 15.30 0.80
CA GLY A 252 -6.53 15.22 0.19
C GLY A 252 -7.12 13.80 0.16
N LEU A 253 -6.30 12.77 -0.06
CA LEU A 253 -6.75 11.37 -0.02
C LEU A 253 -7.08 10.91 1.41
N GLU A 254 -6.30 11.34 2.40
CA GLU A 254 -6.55 11.06 3.82
C GLU A 254 -7.86 11.74 4.29
N ALA A 255 -8.09 12.99 3.90
CA ALA A 255 -9.35 13.69 4.18
C ALA A 255 -10.56 12.98 3.55
N VAL A 256 -10.43 12.48 2.31
CA VAL A 256 -11.50 11.69 1.67
C VAL A 256 -11.74 10.37 2.38
N LEU A 257 -10.68 9.68 2.82
CA LEU A 257 -10.82 8.43 3.57
C LEU A 257 -11.56 8.66 4.88
N ARG A 258 -11.16 9.69 5.64
CA ARG A 258 -11.80 10.08 6.90
C ARG A 258 -13.26 10.47 6.68
N GLY A 259 -13.55 11.32 5.70
CA GLY A 259 -14.92 11.75 5.41
C GLY A 259 -15.84 10.61 4.96
N GLU A 260 -15.33 9.60 4.22
CA GLU A 260 -16.11 8.41 3.86
C GLU A 260 -16.29 7.43 5.02
N GLN A 261 -15.40 7.42 6.02
CA GLN A 261 -15.58 6.66 7.25
C GLN A 261 -16.65 7.30 8.15
N GLU A 262 -16.61 8.63 8.30
CA GLU A 262 -17.56 9.40 9.11
C GLU A 262 -18.98 9.41 8.50
N ARG A 263 -19.09 9.42 7.16
CA ARG A 263 -20.40 9.51 6.47
C ARG A 263 -21.32 8.30 6.62
N GLY A 264 -20.86 7.18 7.20
CA GLY A 264 -21.65 5.98 7.38
C GLY A 264 -22.27 5.43 6.07
N PRO A 265 -23.03 4.32 6.13
CA PRO A 265 -23.83 3.88 5.00
C PRO A 265 -24.97 4.88 4.78
N LYS A 266 -24.89 5.69 3.71
CA LYS A 266 -26.03 6.51 3.27
C LYS A 266 -27.23 5.61 3.06
N LYS A 267 -28.26 5.72 3.91
CA LYS A 267 -29.62 5.35 3.51
C LYS A 267 -29.96 6.30 2.37
N ILE A 268 -30.25 5.78 1.19
CA ILE A 268 -30.77 6.57 0.09
C ILE A 268 -32.18 7.00 0.54
N SER A 269 -32.28 8.09 1.29
CA SER A 269 -33.54 8.77 1.56
C SER A 269 -33.84 9.67 0.36
N GLY A 270 -34.01 9.03 -0.79
CA GLY A 270 -34.53 9.63 -1.99
C GLY A 270 -35.71 8.78 -2.40
N THR A 271 -36.93 9.28 -2.18
CA THR A 271 -38.10 8.80 -2.90
C THR A 271 -37.70 8.75 -4.37
N SER A 272 -37.79 7.58 -4.99
CA SER A 272 -37.50 7.44 -6.42
C SER A 272 -38.40 8.41 -7.17
N HIS A 273 -37.84 9.55 -7.62
CA HIS A 273 -38.50 10.32 -8.65
C HIS A 273 -38.50 9.41 -9.86
N LYS A 274 -39.61 8.68 -10.06
CA LYS A 274 -39.91 8.03 -11.31
C LYS A 274 -39.79 9.12 -12.36
N HIS A 275 -38.70 9.12 -13.12
CA HIS A 275 -38.69 9.84 -14.37
C HIS A 275 -39.87 9.28 -15.17
N GLU A 276 -40.81 10.15 -15.52
CA GLU A 276 -41.90 9.77 -16.42
C GLU A 276 -41.29 9.16 -17.67
N LYS A 277 -41.93 8.10 -18.21
CA LYS A 277 -41.46 7.49 -19.45
C LYS A 277 -41.38 8.59 -20.50
N TYR A 278 -40.22 8.72 -21.13
CA TYR A 278 -40.04 9.65 -22.24
C TYR A 278 -41.05 9.29 -23.33
N HIS A 279 -42.07 10.12 -23.46
CA HIS A 279 -42.96 10.10 -24.61
C HIS A 279 -42.35 11.03 -25.66
N PHE A 280 -41.91 10.45 -26.77
CA PHE A 280 -41.49 11.22 -27.94
C PHE A 280 -42.68 12.05 -28.42
N LYS A 281 -42.69 13.33 -28.09
CA LYS A 281 -43.57 14.30 -28.73
C LYS A 281 -42.88 14.72 -30.02
N SER A 282 -43.34 14.20 -31.15
CA SER A 282 -43.00 14.76 -32.45
C SER A 282 -43.74 16.09 -32.61
N GLU A 283 -43.23 17.15 -32.01
CA GLU A 283 -43.60 18.51 -32.41
C GLU A 283 -42.81 18.80 -33.69
N THR A 284 -43.42 18.50 -34.83
CA THR A 284 -42.99 19.06 -36.11
C THR A 284 -43.28 20.55 -36.08
N PHE A 285 -42.23 21.36 -35.90
CA PHE A 285 -42.31 22.79 -36.13
C PHE A 285 -42.39 23.00 -37.64
N GLU A 286 -43.58 23.36 -38.12
CA GLU A 286 -43.77 23.81 -39.49
C GLU A 286 -43.12 25.19 -39.61
N TYR A 287 -42.22 25.34 -40.58
CA TYR A 287 -41.49 26.58 -40.80
C TYR A 287 -42.45 27.65 -41.30
N ASP A 288 -42.62 28.72 -40.54
CA ASP A 288 -43.43 29.85 -40.96
C ASP A 288 -42.61 30.75 -41.91
N GLU A 289 -42.86 30.62 -43.21
CA GLU A 289 -42.21 31.35 -44.31
C GLU A 289 -42.34 32.88 -44.16
N ALA A 290 -43.27 33.38 -43.34
CA ALA A 290 -43.41 34.81 -43.06
C ALA A 290 -42.20 35.40 -42.30
N ASN A 291 -41.38 34.57 -41.65
CA ASN A 291 -40.19 35.03 -40.93
C ASN A 291 -38.97 35.29 -41.82
N ASP A 292 -38.99 34.87 -43.09
CA ASP A 292 -37.91 35.11 -44.06
C ASP A 292 -38.07 36.44 -44.83
N VAL A 293 -39.16 37.19 -44.59
CA VAL A 293 -39.34 38.50 -45.21
C VAL A 293 -38.42 39.51 -44.50
N PRO A 294 -37.47 40.16 -45.20
CA PRO A 294 -36.61 41.15 -44.57
C PRO A 294 -37.44 42.32 -44.03
N LYS A 295 -37.42 42.52 -42.71
CA LYS A 295 -38.07 43.67 -42.06
C LYS A 295 -37.48 44.96 -42.64
N LYS A 296 -38.33 45.79 -43.26
CA LYS A 296 -37.93 47.12 -43.74
C LYS A 296 -37.36 47.92 -42.56
N PRO A 297 -36.24 48.63 -42.75
CA PRO A 297 -35.63 49.40 -41.67
C PRO A 297 -36.59 50.52 -41.23
N VAL A 298 -37.05 50.44 -39.98
CA VAL A 298 -37.77 51.55 -39.35
C VAL A 298 -36.74 52.64 -39.09
N LYS A 299 -36.82 53.74 -39.84
CA LYS A 299 -36.10 54.98 -39.51
C LYS A 299 -36.53 55.42 -38.12
N ARG A 300 -35.59 55.44 -37.17
CA ARG A 300 -35.80 56.06 -35.86
C ARG A 300 -36.08 57.54 -36.09
N LYS A 301 -37.26 58.01 -35.73
CA LYS A 301 -37.48 59.44 -35.48
C LYS A 301 -36.95 59.73 -34.08
N PHE A 302 -36.10 60.73 -34.00
CA PHE A 302 -35.69 61.37 -32.76
C PHE A 302 -36.79 62.38 -32.46
N ASP A 303 -37.50 62.23 -31.35
CA ASP A 303 -38.35 63.28 -30.80
C ASP A 303 -37.70 63.70 -29.46
N ASP A 304 -37.18 64.93 -29.46
CA ASP A 304 -36.94 65.74 -28.27
C ASP A 304 -38.31 66.03 -27.63
N ASP A 305 -38.46 65.77 -26.34
CA ASP A 305 -39.16 66.68 -25.43
C ASP A 305 -39.05 66.21 -23.97
N GLU A 306 -38.60 67.15 -23.13
CA GLU A 306 -38.45 67.12 -21.68
C GLU A 306 -39.80 66.91 -20.95
N ALA A 307 -39.86 65.94 -20.02
CA ALA A 307 -40.76 65.99 -18.85
C ALA A 307 -40.36 64.97 -17.77
N GLU A 308 -40.20 65.48 -16.54
CA GLU A 308 -39.79 64.78 -15.31
C GLU A 308 -40.76 63.67 -14.81
N PRO A 309 -40.28 62.73 -13.96
CA PRO A 309 -41.04 61.55 -13.55
C PRO A 309 -41.81 61.75 -12.24
N THR A 310 -43.11 61.40 -12.20
CA THR A 310 -43.85 61.20 -10.94
C THR A 310 -44.56 59.85 -10.87
N THR A 311 -44.00 58.98 -10.03
CA THR A 311 -44.58 57.92 -9.17
C THR A 311 -46.05 57.49 -9.35
N LYS A 312 -46.30 56.17 -9.42
CA LYS A 312 -47.06 55.38 -8.41
C LYS A 312 -47.10 53.85 -8.67
N ARG A 313 -46.47 53.13 -7.73
CA ARG A 313 -46.54 51.72 -7.27
C ARG A 313 -47.55 50.74 -7.89
N ALA A 314 -47.06 49.53 -8.20
CA ALA A 314 -47.79 48.26 -8.06
C ALA A 314 -47.22 47.45 -6.87
N LYS A 315 -48.11 46.96 -6.00
CA LYS A 315 -47.82 46.23 -4.75
C LYS A 315 -47.47 44.77 -5.06
N ILE A 316 -46.33 44.27 -4.56
CA ILE A 316 -46.07 42.83 -4.39
C ILE A 316 -46.18 42.54 -2.89
N LYS A 317 -47.03 41.56 -2.54
CA LYS A 317 -47.18 41.03 -1.19
C LYS A 317 -45.90 40.28 -0.80
N LEU A 318 -45.29 40.71 0.29
CA LEU A 318 -44.25 39.98 1.02
C LEU A 318 -44.95 38.96 1.93
N GLU A 319 -44.67 37.67 1.76
CA GLU A 319 -44.70 36.75 2.89
C GLU A 319 -43.30 36.73 3.51
N THR A 320 -43.29 37.04 4.80
CA THR A 320 -42.15 37.17 5.70
C THR A 320 -41.67 35.80 6.16
N ASP A 321 -40.35 35.61 6.19
CA ASP A 321 -39.71 34.99 7.36
C ASP A 321 -38.36 35.68 7.65
N LEU A 322 -38.28 36.23 8.86
CA LEU A 322 -37.13 36.86 9.51
C LEU A 322 -36.03 35.79 9.77
N SER A 323 -34.72 36.01 9.77
CA SER A 323 -33.92 37.21 10.01
C SER A 323 -32.46 36.93 9.61
N THR A 324 -31.77 37.92 9.05
CA THR A 324 -30.31 38.00 9.08
C THR A 324 -29.94 39.44 9.34
N ARG A 325 -29.47 39.75 10.55
CA ARG A 325 -28.93 41.07 10.90
C ARG A 325 -27.45 41.08 10.53
N VAL A 326 -27.10 41.89 9.54
CA VAL A 326 -25.72 42.31 9.29
C VAL A 326 -25.48 43.56 10.13
N VAL A 327 -24.42 43.56 10.94
CA VAL A 327 -23.95 44.76 11.63
C VAL A 327 -22.63 45.16 10.97
N GLU A 328 -22.56 46.38 10.46
CA GLU A 328 -21.34 46.94 9.87
C GLU A 328 -20.47 47.57 10.96
N VAL A 329 -19.20 47.18 11.02
CA VAL A 329 -18.15 47.89 11.76
C VAL A 329 -16.91 47.96 10.87
N GLY A 330 -16.69 49.10 10.24
CA GLY A 330 -15.52 49.34 9.36
C GLY A 330 -15.53 48.53 8.05
N GLN A 331 -14.37 48.46 7.38
CA GLN A 331 -14.22 47.95 6.00
C GLN A 331 -14.23 46.40 5.84
N HIS A 332 -14.80 45.64 6.77
CA HIS A 332 -14.89 44.17 6.64
C HIS A 332 -16.28 43.62 7.00
N THR A 333 -16.77 42.69 6.17
CA THR A 333 -18.04 41.97 6.36
C THR A 333 -17.80 40.55 6.88
N PHE A 334 -18.49 40.16 7.96
CA PHE A 334 -18.39 38.81 8.55
C PHE A 334 -19.78 38.12 8.58
N ARG A 335 -19.81 36.80 8.32
CA ARG A 335 -21.00 35.93 8.47
C ARG A 335 -20.94 35.22 9.82
N LEU A 336 -22.04 35.23 10.57
CA LEU A 336 -22.19 34.50 11.84
C LEU A 336 -22.41 33.00 11.60
N THR A 337 -21.33 32.24 11.49
CA THR A 337 -21.33 30.79 11.77
C THR A 337 -20.20 30.34 12.70
N ASP A 338 -19.37 31.27 13.20
CA ASP A 338 -18.15 30.92 13.94
C ASP A 338 -18.14 31.33 15.43
N VAL A 339 -19.32 31.53 16.07
CA VAL A 339 -19.38 32.03 17.47
C VAL A 339 -19.94 31.04 18.50
N GLU A 340 -20.57 29.93 18.10
CA GLU A 340 -21.08 28.94 19.07
C GLU A 340 -20.07 27.83 19.43
N CYS A 341 -18.98 27.64 18.67
CA CYS A 341 -17.99 26.61 18.99
C CYS A 341 -16.89 27.06 19.98
N TYR A 342 -16.83 28.36 20.33
CA TYR A 342 -15.78 28.91 21.20
C TYR A 342 -16.21 29.12 22.66
N LYS A 343 -17.51 29.07 22.98
CA LYS A 343 -18.02 29.21 24.36
C LYS A 343 -18.07 27.91 25.14
N ASP A 344 -18.21 26.77 24.47
CA ASP A 344 -18.30 25.47 25.16
C ASP A 344 -16.93 24.87 25.53
N ASN A 345 -15.84 25.31 24.88
CA ASN A 345 -14.48 24.85 25.21
C ASN A 345 -13.79 25.66 26.33
N VAL A 346 -14.27 26.86 26.66
CA VAL A 346 -13.69 27.66 27.76
C VAL A 346 -14.33 27.32 29.11
N ILE A 347 -15.53 26.75 29.12
CA ILE A 347 -16.24 26.37 30.36
C ILE A 347 -15.85 24.95 30.83
N SER A 348 -15.31 24.10 29.95
CA SER A 348 -14.83 22.76 30.30
C SER A 348 -13.41 22.74 30.87
N GLU A 349 -12.54 23.68 30.50
CA GLU A 349 -11.18 23.80 31.08
C GLU A 349 -11.15 24.50 32.44
N ALA A 350 -12.20 25.24 32.84
CA ALA A 350 -12.28 25.90 34.15
C ALA A 350 -12.87 25.02 35.28
N LYS A 351 -13.11 23.73 35.03
CA LYS A 351 -13.59 22.74 36.03
C LYS A 351 -12.63 21.57 36.28
N MET A 352 -11.41 21.61 35.72
CA MET A 352 -10.39 20.57 35.92
C MET A 352 -9.02 21.13 36.38
N VAL A 353 -9.03 22.27 37.05
CA VAL A 353 -7.96 22.77 37.94
C VAL A 353 -8.65 23.24 39.20
#